data_AF-A0A1J5X0H2-F1
#
_entry.id   AF-A0A1J5X0H2-F1
#
_cell.length_a   1.000
_cell.length_b   1.000
_cell.length_c   1.000
_cell.angle_alpha   90.00
_cell.angle_beta   90.00
_cell.angle_gamma   90.00
#
_symmetry.space_group_name_H-M   'P 1'
#
loop_
_entity.id
_entity.type
_entity.pdbx_description
1 polymer ?
#
loop_
_entity_poly.entity_id
_entity_poly.type
_entity_poly.pdbx_seq_one_letter_code
_entity_poly.pdbx_strand_id
1 'polypeptide(L)'
;KLHEGNVMEAVALNINKKEHIPGILRAAENSILVGKVKRLELFNYSINILPKLKLHGGNVMEKFHLSAYEKKYLSEIDCVADNSIWLGKTKRLELFNYAIIILPKMKLHEGNVMEAVALNINKKEHIPRILAVADNSIRLVKAKRLELLNYSINILPKLTLHEEGDVEVLYLSADETEYLSGILRAADNSIRFVKAKRLELWNYSINILPKLTLREGNVMEKFHLSAYKTEHISEILCAADNSILVGKVKRLELFNYAINILPKLKLHE
;
A
#
# COMPACT_ATOMS: atom_id res chain seq x y z
N LYS A 1 -5.14 29.28 12.78
CA LYS A 1 -6.22 28.81 11.87
C LYS A 1 -6.07 29.59 10.57
N LEU A 2 -6.16 28.92 9.42
CA LEU A 2 -6.23 29.59 8.12
C LEU A 2 -7.68 29.83 7.73
N HIS A 3 -7.93 30.73 6.78
CA HIS A 3 -9.28 31.01 6.27
C HIS A 3 -9.84 29.79 5.51
N GLU A 4 -11.13 29.50 5.64
CA GLU A 4 -11.76 28.32 5.03
C GLU A 4 -11.66 28.30 3.50
N GLY A 5 -11.75 29.48 2.88
CA GLY A 5 -11.59 29.67 1.44
C GLY A 5 -10.15 29.62 0.93
N ASN A 6 -9.16 29.40 1.81
CA ASN A 6 -7.76 29.34 1.39
C ASN A 6 -7.53 28.12 0.48
N VAL A 7 -6.83 28.33 -0.63
CA VAL A 7 -6.45 27.28 -1.57
C VAL A 7 -4.93 27.25 -1.66
N MET A 8 -4.32 26.22 -1.09
CA MET A 8 -2.88 26.05 -1.07
C MET A 8 -2.42 25.02 -2.08
N GLU A 9 -1.34 25.36 -2.77
CA GLU A 9 -0.63 24.46 -3.66
C GLU A 9 0.00 23.30 -2.88
N ALA A 10 0.64 23.60 -1.74
CA ALA A 10 1.25 22.58 -0.90
C ALA A 10 1.31 22.98 0.57
N VAL A 11 1.20 21.98 1.44
CA VAL A 11 1.59 22.03 2.85
C VAL A 11 2.61 20.91 3.04
N ALA A 12 3.87 21.30 3.23
CA ALA A 12 4.97 20.36 3.46
C ALA A 12 5.61 20.66 4.82
N LEU A 13 5.59 19.67 5.73
CA LEU A 13 6.09 19.82 7.08
C LEU A 13 7.06 18.69 7.42
N ASN A 14 8.23 19.05 7.94
CA ASN A 14 9.24 18.11 8.39
C ASN A 14 9.68 18.48 9.80
N ILE A 15 9.36 17.60 10.76
CA ILE A 15 9.61 17.87 12.18
C ILE A 15 10.39 16.71 12.77
N ASN A 16 11.63 16.97 13.20
CA ASN A 16 12.54 15.96 13.72
C ASN A 16 12.51 15.85 15.25
N LYS A 17 11.88 16.79 15.97
CA LYS A 17 11.77 16.79 17.43
C LYS A 17 10.36 17.10 17.90
N LYS A 18 9.88 16.38 18.92
CA LYS A 18 8.53 16.56 19.49
C LYS A 18 8.36 17.96 20.08
N GLU A 19 9.42 18.49 20.70
CA GLU A 19 9.43 19.81 21.33
C GLU A 19 9.16 20.98 20.37
N HIS A 20 9.20 20.78 19.04
CA HIS A 20 8.93 21.84 18.07
C HIS A 20 7.44 22.14 17.91
N ILE A 21 6.54 21.24 18.31
CA ILE A 21 5.09 21.38 18.09
C ILE A 21 4.20 21.17 19.33
N PRO A 22 4.61 21.55 20.57
CA PRO A 22 3.85 21.25 21.78
C PRO A 22 2.45 21.86 21.75
N GLY A 23 2.30 23.07 21.18
CA GLY A 23 1.00 23.72 21.05
C GLY A 23 0.05 23.00 20.09
N ILE A 24 0.56 22.45 18.98
CA ILE A 24 -0.24 21.71 18.01
C ILE A 24 -0.68 20.36 18.57
N LEU A 25 0.19 19.67 19.30
CA LEU A 25 -0.16 18.38 19.91
C LEU A 25 -1.26 18.51 20.97
N ARG A 26 -1.34 19.66 21.65
CA ARG A 26 -2.42 20.01 22.60
C ARG A 26 -3.73 20.44 21.92
N ALA A 27 -3.72 20.65 20.61
CA ALA A 27 -4.92 21.05 19.90
C ALA A 27 -5.97 19.93 19.94
N ALA A 28 -7.24 20.32 19.93
CA ALA A 28 -8.32 19.35 19.79
C ALA A 28 -8.31 18.72 18.39
N GLU A 29 -8.90 17.54 18.27
CA GLU A 29 -9.13 16.87 16.98
C GLU A 29 -9.88 17.79 16.02
N ASN A 30 -9.51 17.77 14.74
CA ASN A 30 -10.12 18.59 13.69
C ASN A 30 -10.21 20.11 14.00
N SER A 31 -9.35 20.64 14.87
CA SER A 31 -9.41 22.05 15.31
C SER A 31 -8.57 23.02 14.47
N ILE A 32 -7.61 22.49 13.69
CA ILE A 32 -6.70 23.27 12.86
C ILE A 32 -7.26 23.34 11.44
N LEU A 33 -7.98 24.42 11.14
CA LEU A 33 -8.49 24.70 9.80
C LEU A 33 -7.35 25.08 8.85
N VAL A 34 -7.22 24.32 7.76
CA VAL A 34 -6.18 24.51 6.74
C VAL A 34 -6.77 25.03 5.42
N GLY A 35 -8.03 24.71 5.10
CA GLY A 35 -8.68 25.06 3.84
C GLY A 35 -8.56 23.94 2.79
N LYS A 36 -8.45 24.31 1.51
CA LYS A 36 -8.16 23.39 0.40
C LYS A 36 -6.65 23.26 0.19
N VAL A 37 -6.18 22.04 -0.02
CA VAL A 37 -4.75 21.72 -0.19
C VAL A 37 -4.60 20.74 -1.34
N LYS A 38 -3.80 21.09 -2.35
CA LYS A 38 -3.48 20.18 -3.46
C LYS A 38 -2.45 19.13 -3.09
N ARG A 39 -1.42 19.47 -2.30
CA ARG A 39 -0.41 18.52 -1.83
C ARG A 39 -0.19 18.63 -0.32
N LEU A 40 -0.33 17.53 0.41
CA LEU A 40 -0.01 17.45 1.83
C LEU A 40 1.12 16.45 2.04
N GLU A 41 2.25 16.92 2.55
CA GLU A 41 3.45 16.12 2.75
C GLU A 41 3.93 16.26 4.20
N LEU A 42 3.87 15.16 4.97
CA LEU A 42 4.25 15.16 6.38
C LEU A 42 5.36 14.15 6.63
N PHE A 43 6.47 14.64 7.16
CA PHE A 43 7.64 13.86 7.52
C PHE A 43 7.84 13.84 9.04
N ASN A 44 8.16 12.66 9.57
CA ASN A 44 8.54 12.44 10.96
C ASN A 44 7.45 12.91 11.95
N TYR A 45 7.77 13.71 12.98
CA TYR A 45 6.80 14.11 14.00
C TYR A 45 5.61 14.92 13.46
N SER A 46 5.74 15.51 12.27
CA SER A 46 4.64 16.26 11.65
C SER A 46 3.43 15.39 11.35
N ILE A 47 3.61 14.07 11.25
CA ILE A 47 2.51 13.13 11.09
C ILE A 47 1.51 13.21 12.26
N ASN A 48 1.96 13.48 13.49
CA ASN A 48 1.08 13.56 14.67
C ASN A 48 0.10 14.73 14.61
N ILE A 49 0.26 15.66 13.67
CA ILE A 49 -0.70 16.76 13.48
C ILE A 49 -1.94 16.30 12.71
N LEU A 50 -1.88 15.17 11.99
CA LEU A 50 -2.95 14.70 11.10
C LEU A 50 -4.32 14.68 11.76
N PRO A 51 -4.49 14.11 12.97
CA PRO A 51 -5.81 14.06 13.62
C PRO A 51 -6.34 15.47 13.95
N LYS A 52 -5.44 16.44 14.09
CA LYS A 52 -5.75 17.84 14.42
C LYS A 52 -6.16 18.66 13.21
N LEU A 53 -5.84 18.24 11.99
CA LEU A 53 -6.11 18.99 10.77
C LEU A 53 -7.58 18.87 10.36
N LYS A 54 -8.16 19.98 9.93
CA LYS A 54 -9.46 20.04 9.26
C LYS A 54 -9.31 20.68 7.89
N LEU A 55 -9.47 19.86 6.86
CA LEU A 55 -9.53 20.32 5.47
C LEU A 55 -10.96 20.73 5.10
N HIS A 56 -11.09 21.54 4.05
CA HIS A 56 -12.39 21.93 3.51
C HIS A 56 -13.18 20.70 3.02
N GLY A 57 -14.51 20.71 3.20
CA GLY A 57 -15.44 19.61 2.84
C GLY A 57 -15.27 19.07 1.41
N GLY A 58 -15.07 19.97 0.46
CA GLY A 58 -14.82 19.67 -0.96
C GLY A 58 -13.34 19.58 -1.36
N ASN A 59 -12.42 19.28 -0.44
CA ASN A 59 -11.02 19.15 -0.80
C ASN A 59 -10.78 17.91 -1.70
N VAL A 60 -10.09 18.15 -2.82
CA VAL A 60 -9.62 17.10 -3.73
C VAL A 60 -8.12 17.28 -3.88
N MET A 61 -7.36 16.45 -3.18
CA MET A 61 -5.91 16.50 -3.11
C MET A 61 -5.30 15.73 -4.29
N GLU A 62 -4.28 16.29 -4.91
CA GLU A 62 -3.49 15.60 -5.93
C GLU A 62 -2.57 14.56 -5.29
N LYS A 63 -1.92 14.90 -4.17
CA LYS A 63 -0.96 14.03 -3.49
C LYS A 63 -1.04 14.16 -1.98
N PHE A 64 -1.17 13.03 -1.30
CA PHE A 64 -1.01 12.90 0.14
C PHE A 64 0.16 11.97 0.45
N HIS A 65 1.22 12.50 1.05
CA HIS A 65 2.48 11.79 1.31
C HIS A 65 2.83 11.82 2.80
N LEU A 66 3.09 10.65 3.37
CA LEU A 66 3.56 10.50 4.75
C LEU A 66 4.80 9.62 4.81
N SER A 67 5.81 10.05 5.57
CA SER A 67 7.01 9.25 5.81
C SER A 67 7.51 9.42 7.24
N ALA A 68 7.70 8.31 7.96
CA ALA A 68 8.29 8.31 9.29
C ALA A 68 9.32 7.20 9.44
N TYR A 69 10.56 7.58 9.76
CA TYR A 69 11.67 6.63 9.84
C TYR A 69 11.80 5.93 11.20
N GLU A 70 11.19 6.49 12.25
CA GLU A 70 11.25 5.95 13.62
C GLU A 70 9.88 5.87 14.26
N LYS A 71 9.67 4.85 15.11
CA LYS A 71 8.41 4.61 15.85
C LYS A 71 7.98 5.83 16.68
N LYS A 72 8.94 6.54 17.27
CA LYS A 72 8.68 7.71 18.13
C LYS A 72 7.92 8.84 17.43
N TYR A 73 7.97 8.89 16.09
CA TYR A 73 7.26 9.88 15.29
C TYR A 73 5.75 9.67 15.22
N LEU A 74 5.21 8.58 15.79
CA LEU A 74 3.79 8.26 15.78
C LEU A 74 3.16 8.24 17.17
N SER A 75 3.76 8.93 18.15
CA SER A 75 3.32 8.84 19.56
C SER A 75 1.85 9.19 19.78
N GLU A 76 1.27 10.06 18.94
CA GLU A 76 -0.14 10.46 19.07
C GLU A 76 -1.07 9.61 18.18
N ILE A 77 -0.54 8.88 17.19
CA ILE A 77 -1.35 8.12 16.22
C ILE A 77 -1.90 6.83 16.84
N ASP A 78 -1.21 6.25 17.81
CA ASP A 78 -1.61 4.97 18.43
C ASP A 78 -3.00 5.05 19.09
N CYS A 79 -3.34 6.20 19.65
CA CYS A 79 -4.63 6.44 20.32
C CYS A 79 -5.73 6.88 19.36
N VAL A 80 -5.43 7.08 18.07
CA VAL A 80 -6.41 7.50 17.08
C VAL A 80 -7.31 6.32 16.73
N ALA A 81 -8.61 6.53 16.71
CA ALA A 81 -9.56 5.50 16.31
C ALA A 81 -9.41 5.14 14.83
N ASP A 82 -9.69 3.89 14.47
CA ASP A 82 -9.74 3.48 13.06
C ASP A 82 -10.82 4.27 12.32
N ASN A 83 -10.61 4.53 11.02
CA ASN A 83 -11.54 5.27 10.17
C ASN A 83 -11.95 6.67 10.71
N SER A 84 -11.08 7.36 11.46
CA SER A 84 -11.40 8.66 12.07
C SER A 84 -10.72 9.86 11.39
N ILE A 85 -9.60 9.65 10.70
CA ILE A 85 -8.87 10.73 10.01
C ILE A 85 -9.46 10.93 8.61
N TRP A 86 -10.16 12.05 8.41
CA TRP A 86 -10.72 12.42 7.10
C TRP A 86 -9.99 13.63 6.49
N LEU A 87 -9.51 13.48 5.24
CA LEU A 87 -8.72 14.51 4.53
C LEU A 87 -9.32 14.87 3.15
N GLY A 88 -10.58 14.51 2.92
CA GLY A 88 -11.22 14.69 1.62
C GLY A 88 -10.88 13.59 0.62
N LYS A 89 -11.04 13.90 -0.67
CA LYS A 89 -10.68 12.99 -1.77
C LYS A 89 -9.19 13.17 -2.09
N THR A 90 -8.54 12.09 -2.48
CA THR A 90 -7.09 12.09 -2.79
C THR A 90 -6.86 11.29 -4.05
N LYS A 91 -6.12 11.85 -5.02
CA LYS A 91 -5.73 11.14 -6.24
C LYS A 91 -4.58 10.16 -5.99
N ARG A 92 -3.54 10.59 -5.26
CA ARG A 92 -2.36 9.76 -4.97
C ARG A 92 -2.06 9.71 -3.48
N LEU A 93 -2.02 8.49 -2.92
CA LEU A 93 -1.68 8.22 -1.53
C LEU A 93 -0.31 7.54 -1.46
N GLU A 94 0.62 8.10 -0.70
CA GLU A 94 1.97 7.54 -0.49
C GLU A 94 2.27 7.43 1.00
N LEU A 95 2.48 6.21 1.50
CA LEU A 95 2.78 5.95 2.91
C LEU A 95 4.06 5.15 3.03
N PHE A 96 5.10 5.75 3.60
CA PHE A 96 6.43 5.15 3.69
C PHE A 96 6.83 4.85 5.15
N ASN A 97 7.49 3.71 5.34
CA ASN A 97 8.03 3.24 6.61
C ASN A 97 6.95 3.14 7.70
N TYR A 98 7.18 3.69 8.89
CA TYR A 98 6.21 3.65 9.98
C TYR A 98 4.88 4.35 9.62
N ALA A 99 4.86 5.30 8.68
CA ALA A 99 3.65 6.04 8.35
C ALA A 99 2.50 5.17 7.84
N ILE A 100 2.78 3.96 7.35
CA ILE A 100 1.78 2.98 6.93
C ILE A 100 0.80 2.60 8.04
N ILE A 101 1.17 2.72 9.32
CA ILE A 101 0.28 2.44 10.47
C ILE A 101 -0.95 3.36 10.48
N ILE A 102 -0.91 4.47 9.75
CA ILE A 102 -2.04 5.40 9.62
C ILE A 102 -3.11 4.86 8.68
N LEU A 103 -2.78 3.92 7.80
CA LEU A 103 -3.71 3.39 6.81
C LEU A 103 -5.06 2.93 7.42
N PRO A 104 -5.11 2.09 8.48
CA PRO A 104 -6.37 1.76 9.16
C PRO A 104 -7.06 2.95 9.85
N LYS A 105 -6.33 4.02 10.16
CA LYS A 105 -6.86 5.24 10.80
C LYS A 105 -7.56 6.17 9.80
N MET A 106 -7.30 6.01 8.50
CA MET A 106 -7.82 6.88 7.46
C MET A 106 -9.26 6.54 7.08
N LYS A 107 -10.13 7.56 7.11
CA LYS A 107 -11.47 7.51 6.53
C LYS A 107 -11.41 7.85 5.05
N LEU A 108 -11.17 6.84 4.22
CA LEU A 108 -11.19 6.99 2.76
C LEU A 108 -12.64 7.13 2.26
N HIS A 109 -12.91 8.16 1.46
CA HIS A 109 -14.25 8.44 0.95
C HIS A 109 -14.68 7.41 -0.10
N GLU A 110 -15.82 6.73 0.07
CA GLU A 110 -16.26 5.62 -0.80
C GLU A 110 -16.34 6.00 -2.29
N GLY A 111 -16.80 7.20 -2.60
CA GLY A 111 -16.81 7.75 -3.98
C GLY A 111 -15.46 8.31 -4.47
N ASN A 112 -14.33 8.00 -3.83
CA ASN A 112 -12.99 8.40 -4.28
C ASN A 112 -12.39 7.30 -5.16
N VAL A 113 -11.95 7.66 -6.36
CA VAL A 113 -11.19 6.77 -7.25
C VAL A 113 -9.77 7.30 -7.33
N MET A 114 -8.84 6.63 -6.67
CA MET A 114 -7.43 7.02 -6.64
C MET A 114 -6.76 6.66 -7.97
N GLU A 115 -5.83 7.50 -8.40
CA GLU A 115 -4.90 7.18 -9.46
C GLU A 115 -3.84 6.18 -8.97
N ALA A 116 -3.34 6.36 -7.74
CA ALA A 116 -2.36 5.44 -7.16
C ALA A 116 -2.39 5.40 -5.63
N VAL A 117 -2.12 4.20 -5.08
CA VAL A 117 -1.75 3.97 -3.68
C VAL A 117 -0.38 3.32 -3.67
N ALA A 118 0.62 3.96 -3.08
CA ALA A 118 1.99 3.46 -3.01
C ALA A 118 2.42 3.30 -1.54
N LEU A 119 2.72 2.06 -1.16
CA LEU A 119 3.19 1.68 0.16
C LEU A 119 4.63 1.18 0.05
N ASN A 120 5.51 1.65 0.93
CA ASN A 120 6.89 1.18 0.97
C ASN A 120 7.37 1.04 2.41
N ILE A 121 7.95 -0.11 2.75
CA ILE A 121 8.63 -0.32 4.02
C ILE A 121 10.04 -0.82 3.72
N ASN A 122 11.06 -0.09 4.14
CA ASN A 122 12.45 -0.46 3.86
C ASN A 122 13.16 -1.14 5.05
N LYS A 123 12.53 -1.22 6.23
CA LYS A 123 13.14 -1.83 7.42
C LYS A 123 12.21 -2.79 8.13
N LYS A 124 12.76 -3.93 8.56
CA LYS A 124 12.05 -4.97 9.32
C LYS A 124 11.37 -4.45 10.58
N GLU A 125 12.01 -3.50 11.27
CA GLU A 125 11.51 -2.94 12.53
C GLU A 125 10.18 -2.18 12.39
N HIS A 126 9.74 -1.88 11.15
CA HIS A 126 8.48 -1.18 10.84
C HIS A 126 7.30 -2.15 10.66
N ILE A 127 7.57 -3.43 10.36
CA ILE A 127 6.60 -4.48 10.07
C ILE A 127 5.65 -4.83 11.24
N PRO A 128 6.14 -5.05 12.49
CA PRO A 128 5.32 -5.74 13.50
C PRO A 128 3.97 -5.09 13.79
N ARG A 129 3.91 -3.76 13.71
CA ARG A 129 2.68 -3.00 13.99
C ARG A 129 1.60 -3.19 12.92
N ILE A 130 1.97 -3.16 11.64
CA ILE A 130 0.98 -3.34 10.57
C ILE A 130 0.54 -4.80 10.47
N LEU A 131 1.39 -5.76 10.83
CA LEU A 131 0.99 -7.17 10.87
C LEU A 131 0.08 -7.54 12.04
N ALA A 132 0.08 -6.75 13.11
CA ALA A 132 -0.85 -6.90 14.23
C ALA A 132 -2.30 -6.51 13.87
N VAL A 133 -2.50 -5.82 12.75
CA VAL A 133 -3.83 -5.53 12.22
C VAL A 133 -4.48 -6.82 11.73
N ALA A 134 -5.79 -6.98 11.92
CA ALA A 134 -6.51 -8.18 11.47
C ALA A 134 -6.47 -8.32 9.94
N ASP A 135 -6.47 -9.55 9.44
CA ASP A 135 -6.59 -9.80 8.00
C ASP A 135 -7.92 -9.24 7.47
N ASN A 136 -7.93 -8.75 6.24
CA ASN A 136 -9.12 -8.14 5.61
C ASN A 136 -9.81 -7.05 6.47
N SER A 137 -9.04 -6.24 7.20
CA SER A 137 -9.60 -5.15 8.02
C SER A 137 -9.28 -3.75 7.49
N ILE A 138 -8.31 -3.64 6.57
CA ILE A 138 -7.94 -2.36 5.97
C ILE A 138 -8.68 -2.21 4.64
N ARG A 139 -9.79 -1.46 4.65
CA ARG A 139 -10.54 -1.16 3.43
C ARG A 139 -9.84 -0.08 2.61
N LEU A 140 -9.39 -0.44 1.42
CA LEU A 140 -8.96 0.54 0.43
C LEU A 140 -10.16 0.95 -0.43
N VAL A 141 -10.13 2.19 -0.93
CA VAL A 141 -11.05 2.62 -1.99
C VAL A 141 -10.49 2.19 -3.35
N LYS A 142 -11.33 2.25 -4.39
CA LYS A 142 -10.92 1.98 -5.76
C LYS A 142 -9.66 2.78 -6.14
N ALA A 143 -8.66 2.09 -6.67
CA ALA A 143 -7.41 2.66 -7.14
C ALA A 143 -7.07 2.13 -8.53
N LYS A 144 -6.60 2.98 -9.44
CA LYS A 144 -6.08 2.47 -10.73
C LYS A 144 -4.82 1.64 -10.51
N ARG A 145 -3.97 2.02 -9.55
CA ARG A 145 -2.72 1.31 -9.27
C ARG A 145 -2.46 1.18 -7.77
N LEU A 146 -2.13 -0.04 -7.35
CA LEU A 146 -1.65 -0.36 -6.01
C LEU A 146 -0.20 -0.83 -6.12
N GLU A 147 0.72 -0.09 -5.50
CA GLU A 147 2.14 -0.42 -5.45
C GLU A 147 2.52 -0.82 -4.02
N LEU A 148 3.01 -2.06 -3.85
CA LEU A 148 3.59 -2.51 -2.58
C LEU A 148 5.07 -2.82 -2.81
N LEU A 149 5.93 -2.01 -2.21
CA LEU A 149 7.38 -2.11 -2.30
C LEU A 149 7.97 -2.71 -1.02
N ASN A 150 8.94 -3.60 -1.18
CA ASN A 150 9.73 -4.21 -0.12
C ASN A 150 8.83 -4.86 0.95
N TYR A 151 9.08 -4.58 2.24
CA TYR A 151 8.34 -5.16 3.36
C TYR A 151 6.83 -4.85 3.33
N SER A 152 6.37 -3.84 2.59
CA SER A 152 4.94 -3.51 2.51
C SER A 152 4.11 -4.58 1.81
N ILE A 153 4.73 -5.50 1.04
CA ILE A 153 4.03 -6.64 0.43
C ILE A 153 3.33 -7.50 1.49
N ASN A 154 3.87 -7.60 2.70
CA ASN A 154 3.25 -8.36 3.79
C ASN A 154 1.92 -7.77 4.28
N ILE A 155 1.54 -6.57 3.81
CA ILE A 155 0.25 -5.94 4.11
C ILE A 155 -0.86 -6.53 3.24
N LEU A 156 -0.53 -7.20 2.13
CA LEU A 156 -1.53 -7.70 1.17
C LEU A 156 -2.67 -8.48 1.83
N PRO A 157 -2.45 -9.42 2.78
CA PRO A 157 -3.54 -10.12 3.49
C PRO A 157 -4.41 -9.23 4.38
N LYS A 158 -3.93 -8.04 4.75
CA LYS A 158 -4.64 -7.06 5.59
C LYS A 158 -5.62 -6.22 4.81
N LEU A 159 -5.44 -6.11 3.49
CA LEU A 159 -6.22 -5.26 2.62
C LEU A 159 -7.54 -5.93 2.23
N THR A 160 -8.64 -5.23 2.41
CA THR A 160 -9.94 -5.58 1.82
C THR A 160 -10.16 -4.76 0.58
N LEU A 161 -10.25 -5.46 -0.54
CA LEU A 161 -10.55 -4.91 -1.86
C LEU A 161 -11.88 -5.56 -2.28
N HIS A 162 -12.92 -4.73 -2.32
CA HIS A 162 -14.31 -5.10 -2.55
C HIS A 162 -14.55 -5.37 -4.04
N GLU A 163 -14.46 -6.65 -4.42
CA GLU A 163 -14.95 -7.17 -5.69
C GLU A 163 -14.36 -6.52 -6.95
N GLU A 164 -14.88 -6.89 -8.12
CA GLU A 164 -14.21 -6.68 -9.40
C GLU A 164 -13.97 -5.20 -9.73
N GLY A 165 -12.72 -4.84 -10.00
CA GLY A 165 -12.36 -3.52 -10.52
C GLY A 165 -11.91 -2.49 -9.48
N ASP A 166 -11.62 -2.92 -8.26
CA ASP A 166 -11.02 -2.07 -7.21
C ASP A 166 -9.57 -1.70 -7.47
N VAL A 167 -8.81 -2.56 -8.17
CA VAL A 167 -7.42 -2.30 -8.57
C VAL A 167 -7.24 -2.65 -10.04
N GLU A 168 -6.83 -1.70 -10.90
CA GLU A 168 -6.53 -2.03 -12.30
C GLU A 168 -5.14 -2.67 -12.42
N VAL A 169 -4.14 -2.15 -11.69
CA VAL A 169 -2.76 -2.64 -11.69
C VAL A 169 -2.28 -2.93 -10.27
N LEU A 170 -1.94 -4.19 -10.00
CA LEU A 170 -1.20 -4.58 -8.80
C LEU A 170 0.29 -4.70 -9.13
N TYR A 171 1.11 -3.84 -8.55
CA TYR A 171 2.55 -3.81 -8.71
C TYR A 171 3.25 -4.18 -7.40
N LEU A 172 4.06 -5.23 -7.42
CA LEU A 172 4.82 -5.68 -6.27
C LEU A 172 6.30 -5.75 -6.65
N SER A 173 7.17 -5.25 -5.77
CA SER A 173 8.63 -5.31 -5.97
C SER A 173 9.31 -5.53 -4.64
N ALA A 174 10.21 -6.51 -4.56
CA ALA A 174 11.03 -6.75 -3.38
C ALA A 174 12.46 -7.07 -3.82
N ASP A 175 13.41 -6.29 -3.32
CA ASP A 175 14.81 -6.44 -3.69
C ASP A 175 15.57 -7.46 -2.83
N GLU A 176 14.94 -7.93 -1.74
CA GLU A 176 15.49 -8.94 -0.83
C GLU A 176 14.42 -9.96 -0.42
N THR A 177 14.81 -11.21 -0.21
CA THR A 177 13.89 -12.28 0.25
C THR A 177 13.30 -11.98 1.64
N GLU A 178 14.06 -11.31 2.51
CA GLU A 178 13.61 -10.98 3.87
C GLU A 178 12.34 -10.11 3.86
N TYR A 179 12.16 -9.29 2.81
CA TYR A 179 10.98 -8.46 2.61
C TYR A 179 9.69 -9.25 2.47
N LEU A 180 9.77 -10.55 2.22
CA LEU A 180 8.63 -11.45 2.05
C LEU A 180 8.48 -12.44 3.22
N SER A 181 9.26 -12.28 4.28
CA SER A 181 9.30 -13.23 5.41
C SER A 181 7.96 -13.48 6.09
N GLY A 182 7.02 -12.52 6.07
CA GLY A 182 5.67 -12.73 6.57
C GLY A 182 4.79 -13.49 5.58
N ILE A 183 4.80 -13.08 4.31
CA ILE A 183 3.90 -13.60 3.28
C ILE A 183 4.27 -15.01 2.81
N LEU A 184 5.57 -15.35 2.75
CA LEU A 184 6.02 -16.68 2.31
C LEU A 184 5.68 -17.79 3.30
N ARG A 185 5.39 -17.45 4.57
CA ARG A 185 4.91 -18.41 5.58
C ARG A 185 3.45 -18.78 5.40
N ALA A 186 2.71 -18.06 4.58
CA ALA A 186 1.32 -18.37 4.30
C ALA A 186 1.22 -19.70 3.55
N ALA A 187 0.10 -20.41 3.73
CA ALA A 187 -0.19 -21.59 2.92
C ALA A 187 -0.39 -21.18 1.46
N ASP A 188 -0.15 -22.10 0.53
CA ASP A 188 -0.42 -21.84 -0.88
C ASP A 188 -1.91 -21.56 -1.10
N ASN A 189 -2.22 -20.66 -2.02
CA ASN A 189 -3.58 -20.18 -2.32
C ASN A 189 -4.36 -19.61 -1.12
N SER A 190 -3.69 -19.20 -0.03
CA SER A 190 -4.37 -18.67 1.16
C SER A 190 -4.57 -17.15 1.13
N ILE A 191 -3.85 -16.43 0.28
CA ILE A 191 -3.94 -14.98 0.17
C ILE A 191 -4.86 -14.63 -0.97
N ARG A 192 -6.05 -14.12 -0.64
CA ARG A 192 -7.03 -13.74 -1.65
C ARG A 192 -6.43 -12.72 -2.62
N PHE A 193 -6.31 -13.14 -3.88
CA PHE A 193 -5.86 -12.25 -4.93
C PHE A 193 -6.94 -11.22 -5.27
N VAL A 194 -6.50 -9.99 -5.51
CA VAL A 194 -7.32 -8.90 -5.99
C VAL A 194 -7.51 -9.08 -7.48
N LYS A 195 -8.74 -9.20 -7.97
CA LYS A 195 -8.98 -9.27 -9.42
C LYS A 195 -8.48 -7.98 -10.10
N ALA A 196 -7.26 -8.01 -10.59
CA ALA A 196 -6.60 -6.90 -11.26
C ALA A 196 -6.51 -7.17 -12.78
N LYS A 197 -6.59 -6.11 -13.58
CA LYS A 197 -6.37 -6.24 -15.04
C LYS A 197 -4.91 -6.57 -15.33
N ARG A 198 -4.00 -6.06 -14.51
CA ARG A 198 -2.55 -6.23 -14.66
C ARG A 198 -1.91 -6.62 -13.35
N LEU A 199 -1.11 -7.68 -13.37
CA LEU A 199 -0.26 -8.10 -12.26
C LEU A 199 1.21 -7.96 -12.69
N GLU A 200 1.97 -7.16 -11.95
CA GLU A 200 3.38 -6.87 -12.22
C GLU A 200 4.21 -7.24 -10.99
N LEU A 201 5.02 -8.30 -11.10
CA LEU A 201 5.89 -8.78 -10.03
C LEU A 201 7.35 -8.64 -10.43
N TRP A 202 8.10 -7.98 -9.57
CA TRP A 202 9.52 -7.68 -9.76
C TRP A 202 10.37 -8.33 -8.67
N ASN A 203 11.51 -8.87 -9.09
CA ASN A 203 12.52 -9.45 -8.22
C ASN A 203 11.93 -10.54 -7.30
N TYR A 204 12.26 -10.52 -6.00
CA TYR A 204 11.83 -11.56 -5.07
C TYR A 204 10.31 -11.67 -4.95
N SER A 205 9.55 -10.60 -5.25
CA SER A 205 8.08 -10.60 -5.13
C SER A 205 7.41 -11.67 -5.99
N ILE A 206 8.09 -12.20 -7.01
CA ILE A 206 7.57 -13.29 -7.84
C ILE A 206 7.31 -14.56 -6.99
N ASN A 207 8.10 -14.78 -5.94
CA ASN A 207 7.96 -15.95 -5.05
C ASN A 207 6.63 -15.98 -4.29
N ILE A 208 5.85 -14.90 -4.28
CA ILE A 208 4.54 -14.91 -3.63
C ILE A 208 3.45 -15.56 -4.49
N LEU A 209 3.70 -15.81 -5.78
CA LEU A 209 2.67 -16.32 -6.71
C LEU A 209 1.93 -17.56 -6.18
N PRO A 210 2.61 -18.60 -5.65
CA PRO A 210 1.93 -19.78 -5.09
C PRO A 210 1.00 -19.43 -3.91
N LYS A 211 1.23 -18.30 -3.23
CA LYS A 211 0.45 -17.86 -2.07
C LYS A 211 -0.85 -17.17 -2.46
N LEU A 212 -0.94 -16.64 -3.68
CA LEU A 212 -2.09 -15.88 -4.17
C LEU A 212 -3.18 -16.83 -4.69
N THR A 213 -4.43 -16.63 -4.24
CA THR A 213 -5.60 -17.34 -4.74
C THR A 213 -6.01 -16.81 -6.13
N LEU A 214 -5.27 -17.20 -7.16
CA LEU A 214 -5.61 -16.97 -8.56
C LEU A 214 -6.58 -18.07 -9.04
N ARG A 215 -7.75 -17.70 -9.58
CA ARG A 215 -8.79 -18.67 -9.99
C ARG A 215 -8.88 -18.75 -11.51
N GLU A 216 -9.43 -19.86 -12.02
CA GLU A 216 -9.66 -20.09 -13.45
C GLU A 216 -10.49 -18.95 -14.12
N GLY A 217 -11.44 -18.36 -13.39
CA GLY A 217 -12.23 -17.21 -13.85
C GLY A 217 -11.48 -15.86 -13.88
N ASN A 218 -10.21 -15.81 -13.46
CA ASN A 218 -9.43 -14.59 -13.56
C ASN A 218 -9.02 -14.35 -15.00
N VAL A 219 -9.40 -13.19 -15.54
CA VAL A 219 -9.01 -12.74 -16.88
C VAL A 219 -8.12 -11.51 -16.73
N MET A 220 -6.84 -11.66 -17.06
CA MET A 220 -5.84 -10.60 -16.99
C MET A 220 -5.48 -10.10 -18.39
N GLU A 221 -5.39 -8.77 -18.54
CA GLU A 221 -4.88 -8.13 -19.74
C GLU A 221 -3.36 -8.27 -19.85
N LYS A 222 -2.64 -8.20 -18.71
CA LYS A 222 -1.19 -8.36 -18.67
C LYS A 222 -0.74 -9.06 -17.39
N PHE A 223 0.10 -10.07 -17.54
CA PHE A 223 0.82 -10.70 -16.44
C PHE A 223 2.32 -10.57 -16.70
N HIS A 224 3.02 -9.83 -15.84
CA HIS A 224 4.42 -9.45 -16.01
C HIS A 224 5.26 -9.93 -14.84
N LEU A 225 6.31 -10.69 -15.13
CA LEU A 225 7.31 -11.15 -14.19
C LEU A 225 8.70 -10.71 -14.67
N SER A 226 9.47 -10.05 -13.80
CA SER A 226 10.84 -9.63 -14.10
C SER A 226 11.78 -9.96 -12.95
N ALA A 227 12.79 -10.80 -13.22
CA ALA A 227 13.75 -11.24 -12.21
C ALA A 227 15.18 -11.00 -12.69
N TYR A 228 15.88 -10.00 -12.14
CA TYR A 228 17.26 -9.70 -12.54
C TYR A 228 18.30 -10.76 -12.14
N LYS A 229 18.00 -11.63 -11.19
CA LYS A 229 18.91 -12.70 -10.73
C LYS A 229 18.16 -14.01 -10.53
N THR A 230 18.87 -15.13 -10.56
CA THR A 230 18.31 -16.48 -10.27
C THR A 230 17.73 -16.57 -8.86
N GLU A 231 18.39 -15.96 -7.87
CA GLU A 231 17.94 -15.93 -6.47
C GLU A 231 16.56 -15.30 -6.28
N HIS A 232 16.14 -14.40 -7.18
CA HIS A 232 14.83 -13.75 -7.11
C HIS A 232 13.66 -14.73 -7.31
N ILE A 233 13.92 -15.94 -7.83
CA ILE A 233 12.88 -16.93 -8.15
C ILE A 233 13.15 -18.29 -7.48
N SER A 234 14.03 -18.34 -6.49
CA SER A 234 14.46 -19.62 -5.91
C SER A 234 13.31 -20.42 -5.29
N GLU A 235 12.40 -19.76 -4.57
CA GLU A 235 11.28 -20.42 -3.88
C GLU A 235 10.27 -20.98 -4.89
N ILE A 236 9.92 -20.19 -5.91
CA ILE A 236 8.92 -20.60 -6.90
C ILE A 236 9.39 -21.75 -7.80
N LEU A 237 10.71 -21.89 -8.01
CA LEU A 237 11.26 -23.00 -8.78
C LEU A 237 11.09 -24.37 -8.09
N CYS A 238 10.91 -24.39 -6.77
CA CYS A 238 10.61 -25.62 -6.01
C CYS A 238 9.18 -26.12 -6.23
N ALA A 239 8.29 -25.29 -6.80
CA ALA A 239 6.93 -25.71 -7.10
C ALA A 239 6.91 -26.81 -8.18
N ALA A 240 5.90 -27.69 -8.13
CA ALA A 240 5.69 -28.66 -9.19
C ALA A 240 5.32 -27.97 -10.51
N ASP A 241 5.62 -28.62 -11.63
CA ASP A 241 5.23 -28.07 -12.93
C ASP A 241 3.70 -27.98 -13.04
N ASN A 242 3.21 -26.92 -13.69
CA ASN A 242 1.79 -26.58 -13.82
C ASN A 242 1.01 -26.48 -12.49
N SER A 243 1.69 -26.24 -11.36
CA SER A 243 1.03 -26.13 -10.05
C SER A 243 0.50 -24.73 -9.74
N ILE A 244 0.99 -23.68 -10.42
CA ILE A 244 0.62 -22.29 -10.16
C ILE A 244 -0.47 -21.89 -11.14
N LEU A 245 -1.72 -21.95 -10.68
CA LEU A 245 -2.87 -21.51 -11.45
C LEU A 245 -2.85 -19.98 -11.60
N VAL A 246 -2.97 -19.47 -12.83
CA VAL A 246 -2.98 -18.01 -13.08
C VAL A 246 -4.32 -17.54 -13.68
N GLY A 247 -5.03 -18.44 -14.38
CA GLY A 247 -6.25 -18.11 -15.13
C GLY A 247 -5.94 -17.76 -16.59
N LYS A 248 -6.81 -16.96 -17.22
CA LYS A 248 -6.65 -16.51 -18.62
C LYS A 248 -5.81 -15.24 -18.67
N VAL A 249 -4.78 -15.23 -19.51
CA VAL A 249 -3.85 -14.10 -19.66
C VAL A 249 -3.74 -13.71 -21.13
N LYS A 250 -4.11 -12.46 -21.47
CA LYS A 250 -4.00 -11.94 -22.86
C LYS A 250 -2.55 -11.69 -23.28
N ARG A 251 -1.71 -11.21 -22.35
CA ARG A 251 -0.30 -10.89 -22.59
C ARG A 251 0.54 -11.34 -21.41
N LEU A 252 1.37 -12.36 -21.62
CA LEU A 252 2.37 -12.82 -20.67
C LEU A 252 3.73 -12.20 -21.02
N GLU A 253 4.36 -11.57 -20.04
CA GLU A 253 5.70 -11.01 -20.15
C GLU A 253 6.61 -11.62 -19.09
N LEU A 254 7.64 -12.33 -19.53
CA LEU A 254 8.67 -12.90 -18.67
C LEU A 254 10.01 -12.29 -19.07
N PHE A 255 10.65 -11.57 -18.15
CA PHE A 255 11.94 -10.92 -18.40
C PHE A 255 13.05 -11.55 -17.55
N ASN A 256 14.25 -11.64 -18.15
CA ASN A 256 15.46 -12.14 -17.51
C ASN A 256 15.24 -13.57 -16.94
N TYR A 257 15.60 -13.81 -15.68
CA TYR A 257 15.49 -15.13 -15.08
C TYR A 257 14.04 -15.59 -14.86
N ALA A 258 13.06 -14.69 -14.95
CA ALA A 258 11.65 -15.04 -14.76
C ALA A 258 11.12 -16.02 -15.82
N ILE A 259 11.80 -16.15 -16.97
CA ILE A 259 11.45 -17.14 -18.01
C ILE A 259 11.46 -18.58 -17.46
N ASN A 260 12.32 -18.87 -16.47
CA ASN A 260 12.44 -20.19 -15.87
C ASN A 260 11.20 -20.61 -15.05
N ILE A 261 10.27 -19.68 -14.79
CA ILE A 261 9.01 -19.96 -14.10
C ILE A 261 7.96 -20.51 -15.05
N LEU A 262 8.14 -20.38 -16.38
CA LEU A 262 7.14 -20.79 -17.36
C LEU A 262 6.62 -22.23 -17.14
N PRO A 263 7.45 -23.26 -16.86
CA PRO A 263 6.96 -24.62 -16.59
C PRO A 263 6.08 -24.74 -15.34
N LYS A 264 6.16 -23.78 -14.41
CA LYS A 264 5.41 -23.77 -13.15
C LYS A 264 4.01 -23.20 -13.31
N LEU A 265 3.79 -22.39 -14.36
CA LEU A 265 2.53 -21.69 -14.58
C LEU A 265 1.52 -22.58 -15.31
N LYS A 266 0.28 -22.59 -14.80
CA LYS A 266 -0.89 -23.16 -15.47
C LYS A 266 -1.81 -22.04 -15.92
N LEU A 267 -1.79 -21.80 -17.23
CA LEU A 267 -2.70 -20.87 -17.91
C LEU A 267 -3.94 -21.64 -18.40
N HIS A 268 -5.09 -20.98 -18.36
CA HIS A 268 -6.32 -21.51 -18.97
C HIS A 268 -6.54 -20.90 -20.36
N GLU A 269 -7.10 -21.72 -21.26
CA GLU A 269 -7.66 -21.29 -22.55
C GLU A 269 -8.89 -20.39 -22.35
#